data_AF-A0A930XJR1-F1
#
_entry.id   AF-A0A930XJR1-F1
#
_cell.length_a   1.000
_cell.length_b   1.000
_cell.length_c   1.000
_cell.angle_alpha   90.00
_cell.angle_beta   90.00
_cell.angle_gamma   90.00
#
_symmetry.space_group_name_H-M   'P 1'
#
loop_
_entity.id
_entity.type
_entity.pdbx_description
1 polymer ?
#
loop_
_entity_poly.entity_id
_entity_poly.type
_entity_poly.pdbx_seq_one_letter_code
_entity_poly.pdbx_strand_id
1 'polypeptide(L)' 'MIEKKDEKKRFLLRLDPELYAVLEKWAADELRSVNAQVEYLLKEAAQRSGRWKDKKSRS' A
#
# COMPACT_ATOMS: atom_id res chain seq x y z
N MET A 1 23.16 -0.17 18.89
CA MET A 1 22.06 0.63 18.29
C MET A 1 21.36 -0.27 17.30
N ILE A 2 20.09 -0.64 17.52
CA ILE A 2 19.35 -1.49 16.59
C ILE A 2 18.71 -0.56 15.56
N GLU A 3 19.24 -0.53 14.34
CA GLU A 3 18.56 0.06 13.19
C GLU A 3 17.18 -0.61 13.06
N LYS A 4 16.11 0.15 13.28
CA LYS A 4 14.78 -0.25 12.82
C LYS A 4 14.80 -0.20 11.30
N LYS A 5 15.24 -1.29 10.67
CA LYS A 5 15.00 -1.51 9.26
C LYS A 5 13.48 -1.59 9.09
N ASP A 6 12.91 -0.74 8.25
CA ASP A 6 11.49 -0.79 7.86
C ASP A 6 11.21 -2.12 7.14
N GLU A 7 11.10 -3.19 7.91
CA GLU A 7 10.76 -4.50 7.38
C GLU A 7 9.29 -4.47 6.98
N LYS A 8 9.06 -4.31 5.68
CA LYS A 8 7.72 -4.46 5.10
C LYS A 8 7.22 -5.86 5.43
N LYS A 9 6.15 -5.92 6.23
CA LYS A 9 5.51 -7.18 6.61
C LYS A 9 4.99 -7.88 5.36
N ARG A 10 5.55 -9.05 5.06
CA ARG A 10 5.07 -9.92 3.97
C ARG A 10 3.87 -10.72 4.47
N PHE A 11 2.77 -10.70 3.72
CA PHE A 11 1.58 -11.50 4.01
C PHE A 11 0.97 -11.98 2.70
N LEU A 12 0.30 -13.13 2.75
CA LEU A 12 -0.45 -13.65 1.61
C LEU A 12 -1.78 -12.92 1.52
N LEU A 13 -2.00 -12.22 0.41
CA LEU A 13 -3.25 -11.54 0.12
C LEU A 13 -4.02 -12.38 -0.90
N ARG A 14 -5.28 -12.70 -0.58
CA ARG A 14 -6.21 -13.31 -1.55
C ARG A 14 -6.97 -12.18 -2.23
N LEU A 15 -6.89 -12.14 -3.56
CA LEU A 15 -7.60 -11.17 -4.39
C LEU A 15 -8.42 -11.92 -5.45
N ASP A 16 -9.51 -11.28 -5.85
CA ASP A 16 -10.20 -11.66 -7.06
C ASP A 16 -9.26 -11.49 -8.27
N PRO A 17 -9.16 -12.47 -9.20
CA PRO A 17 -8.29 -12.38 -10.37
C PRO A 17 -8.59 -11.19 -11.28
N GLU A 18 -9.86 -10.80 -11.43
CA GLU A 18 -10.25 -9.65 -12.26
C GLU A 18 -9.76 -8.35 -11.62
N LEU A 19 -9.89 -8.24 -10.29
CA LEU A 19 -9.35 -7.10 -9.54
C LEU A 19 -7.82 -7.02 -9.67
N TYR A 20 -7.13 -8.15 -9.63
CA TYR A 20 -5.67 -8.18 -9.83
C TYR A 20 -5.28 -7.65 -11.21
N ALA A 21 -5.98 -8.07 -12.27
CA ALA A 21 -5.72 -7.60 -13.64
C ALA A 21 -5.90 -6.08 -13.78
N VAL A 22 -6.93 -5.52 -13.14
CA VAL A 22 -7.15 -4.06 -13.11
C VAL A 22 -6.01 -3.35 -12.37
N LEU A 23 -5.57 -3.88 -11.23
CA LEU A 23 -4.46 -3.32 -10.46
C LEU A 23 -3.13 -3.38 -11.22
N GLU A 24 -2.87 -4.47 -11.95
CA GLU A 24 -1.67 -4.64 -12.76
C GLU A 24 -1.61 -3.59 -13.88
N LYS A 25 -2.71 -3.43 -14.63
CA LYS A 25 -2.79 -2.41 -15.68
C LYS A 25 -2.62 -1.00 -15.11
N TRP A 26 -3.31 -0.67 -14.02
CA TRP A 26 -3.20 0.65 -13.40
C TRP A 26 -1.78 0.93 -12.88
N ALA A 27 -1.13 -0.06 -12.28
CA ALA A 27 0.27 0.08 -11.86
C ALA A 27 1.20 0.33 -13.06
N ALA A 28 0.98 -0.36 -14.18
CA ALA A 28 1.75 -0.14 -15.42
C ALA A 28 1.54 1.27 -15.98
N ASP A 29 0.29 1.76 -16.01
CA ASP A 29 -0.06 3.11 -16.47
C ASP A 29 0.64 4.20 -15.63
N GLU A 30 0.86 3.96 -14.34
CA GLU A 30 1.53 4.87 -13.41
C GLU A 30 3.04 4.61 -13.23
N LEU A 31 3.63 3.71 -14.04
CA LEU A 31 5.04 3.29 -13.97
C LEU A 31 5.47 2.82 -12.57
N ARG A 32 4.59 2.05 -11.91
CA ARG A 32 4.80 1.49 -10.57
C ARG A 32 4.73 -0.02 -10.59
N SER A 33 5.33 -0.65 -9.57
CA SER A 33 5.07 -2.08 -9.30
C SER A 33 3.67 -2.27 -8.73
N VAL A 34 3.08 -3.44 -8.96
CA VAL A 34 1.77 -3.81 -8.40
C VAL A 34 1.78 -3.71 -6.87
N ASN A 35 2.87 -4.14 -6.20
CA ASN A 35 2.99 -4.01 -4.75
C ASN A 35 2.99 -2.55 -4.28
N ALA A 36 3.71 -1.67 -4.98
CA ALA A 36 3.71 -0.24 -4.67
C ALA A 36 2.32 0.39 -4.87
N GLN A 37 1.59 -0.06 -5.91
CA GLN A 37 0.23 0.41 -6.16
C GLN A 37 -0.74 -0.04 -5.08
N VAL A 38 -0.69 -1.32 -4.68
CA VAL A 38 -1.50 -1.84 -3.57
C VAL A 38 -1.20 -1.10 -2.27
N GLU A 39 0.08 -0.85 -1.96
CA GLU A 39 0.47 -0.10 -0.76
C GLU A 39 -0.08 1.34 -0.77
N TYR A 40 0.00 2.02 -1.91
CA TYR A 40 -0.55 3.36 -2.09
C TYR A 40 -2.07 3.39 -1.86
N LEU A 41 -2.82 2.48 -2.52
CA LEU A 41 -4.27 2.42 -2.41
C LEU A 41 -4.75 2.09 -0.99
N LEU A 42 -4.07 1.15 -0.32
CA LEU A 42 -4.39 0.81 1.07
C LEU A 42 -4.13 1.99 2.02
N LYS A 43 -3.04 2.74 1.81
CA LYS A 43 -2.72 3.92 2.59
C LYS A 43 -3.76 5.02 2.39
N GLU A 44 -4.10 5.32 1.13
CA GLU A 44 -5.15 6.27 0.78
C GLU A 44 -6.49 5.89 1.41
N ALA A 45 -6.92 4.62 1.29
CA ALA A 45 -8.16 4.13 1.88
C ALA A 45 -8.15 4.23 3.42
N ALA A 46 -7.01 3.92 4.05
CA ALA A 46 -6.86 4.04 5.49
C ALA A 46 -6.88 5.51 5.97
N GLN A 47 -6.31 6.44 5.19
CA GLN A 47 -6.37 7.89 5.47
C GLN A 47 -7.79 8.43 5.31
N ARG A 48 -8.47 8.10 4.19
CA ARG A 48 -9.86 8.51 3.93
C ARG A 48 -10.84 7.97 4.97
N SER A 49 -10.59 6.78 5.52
CA SER A 49 -11.38 6.23 6.62
C SER A 49 -11.01 6.78 8.00
N GLY A 50 -10.05 7.72 8.09
CA GLY A 50 -9.57 8.30 9.36
C GLY A 50 -8.79 7.33 10.25
N ARG A 51 -8.45 6.14 9.73
CA ARG A 51 -7.76 5.06 10.44
C ARG A 51 -6.24 5.17 10.36
N TRP A 52 -5.74 5.93 9.40
CA TRP A 52 -4.33 6.26 9.28
C TRP A 52 -4.10 7.72 9.68
N LYS A 53 -3.57 7.93 10.90
CA LYS A 53 -3.10 9.24 11.35
C LYS A 53 -1.62 9.33 11.05
N ASP A 54 -1.23 10.29 10.21
CA ASP A 54 0.19 10.54 9.94
C ASP A 54 0.90 10.88 11.26
N LYS A 55 2.02 10.21 11.54
CA LYS A 55 2.77 10.42 12.79
C LYS A 55 3.29 11.87 12.92
N LYS A 56 3.27 12.65 11.84
CA LYS A 56 3.64 14.07 11.83
C LYS A 56 2.64 15.02 12.51
N SER A 57 1.44 14.60 12.90
CA SER A 57 0.45 15.49 13.56
C SER A 57 0.45 15.41 15.10
N ARG A 58 1.55 14.96 15.73
CA ARG A 58 1.72 14.93 17.20
C ARG A 58 2.90 15.79 17.67
N SER A 59 3.14 16.90 16.98
CA SER A 59 3.99 18.00 17.45
C SER A 59 3.11 19.19 17.81
#